data_AF-A0A7Y9L072-F1
#
_entry.id   AF-A0A7Y9L072-F1
#
_cell.length_a   1.000
_cell.length_b   1.000
_cell.length_c   1.000
_cell.angle_alpha   90.00
_cell.angle_beta   90.00
_cell.angle_gamma   90.00
#
_symmetry.space_group_name_H-M   'P 1'
#
loop_
_entity.id
_entity.type
_entity.pdbx_description
1 polymer ?
#
loop_
_entity_poly.entity_id
_entity_poly.type
_entity_poly.pdbx_seq_one_letter_code
_entity_poly.pdbx_strand_id
1 'polypeptide(L)'
;MSFDAWLITFQDARQAARAAYDRAAELAAENAVLREQAAWQPAGTLPPVDADLLVLLEMSDGEVYPGFADGERWFYADGVPVTSVDVVAWRHLPPARKQPAA
;
A
#
# COMPACT_ATOMS: atom_id res chain seq x y z
N MET A 1 -23.26 8.94 44.18
CA MET A 1 -22.06 8.35 43.56
C MET A 1 -20.89 8.61 44.50
N SER A 2 -20.10 7.59 44.86
CA SER A 2 -18.97 7.74 45.79
C SER A 2 -17.70 8.22 45.07
N PHE A 3 -16.74 8.74 45.82
CA PHE A 3 -15.44 9.12 45.29
C PHE A 3 -14.71 7.96 44.60
N ASP A 4 -14.78 6.75 45.17
CA ASP A 4 -14.16 5.56 44.57
C ASP A 4 -14.82 5.17 43.24
N ALA A 5 -16.15 5.25 43.16
CA ALA A 5 -16.87 4.99 41.91
C ALA A 5 -16.53 6.03 40.83
N TRP A 6 -16.36 7.30 41.23
CA TRP A 6 -15.90 8.36 40.34
C TRP A 6 -14.45 8.14 39.87
N LEU A 7 -13.56 7.75 40.79
CA LEU A 7 -12.15 7.51 40.49
C LEU A 7 -11.94 6.35 39.52
N ILE A 8 -12.67 5.23 39.69
CA ILE A 8 -12.63 4.09 38.78
C ILE A 8 -13.10 4.52 37.38
N THR A 9 -14.25 5.19 37.29
CA THR A 9 -14.81 5.64 36.00
C THR A 9 -13.86 6.61 35.29
N PHE A 10 -13.22 7.51 36.04
CA PHE A 10 -12.24 8.44 35.50
C PHE A 10 -10.98 7.72 34.98
N GLN A 11 -10.50 6.71 35.70
CA GLN A 11 -9.35 5.91 35.29
C GLN A 11 -9.65 5.08 34.02
N ASP A 12 -10.83 4.46 33.95
CA ASP A 12 -11.27 3.69 32.78
C ASP A 12 -11.38 4.60 31.54
N ALA A 13 -11.99 5.78 31.69
CA ALA A 13 -12.09 6.75 30.60
C ALA A 13 -10.71 7.20 30.11
N ARG A 14 -9.77 7.41 31.03
CA ARG A 14 -8.39 7.78 30.69
C ARG A 14 -7.64 6.63 30.00
N GLN A 15 -7.83 5.38 30.44
CA GLN A 15 -7.24 4.22 29.78
C GLN A 15 -7.80 4.01 28.37
N ALA A 16 -9.13 4.14 28.20
CA ALA A 16 -9.78 4.06 26.90
C ALA A 16 -9.28 5.15 25.94
N ALA A 17 -9.16 6.40 26.42
CA ALA A 17 -8.60 7.48 25.63
C ALA A 17 -7.14 7.19 25.23
N ARG A 18 -6.33 6.66 26.15
CA ARG A 18 -4.94 6.29 25.86
C ARG A 18 -4.86 5.20 24.79
N ALA A 19 -5.63 4.14 24.93
CA ALA A 19 -5.69 3.04 23.97
C ALA A 19 -6.13 3.54 22.57
N ALA A 20 -7.09 4.47 22.51
CA ALA A 20 -7.52 5.07 21.25
C ALA A 20 -6.40 5.89 20.58
N TYR A 21 -5.64 6.67 21.37
CA TYR A 21 -4.48 7.41 20.84
C TYR A 21 -3.36 6.48 20.37
N ASP A 22 -3.04 5.43 21.13
CA ASP A 22 -2.02 4.46 20.74
C ASP A 22 -2.44 3.75 19.44
N ARG A 23 -3.72 3.36 19.31
CA ARG A 23 -4.26 2.78 18.07
C ARG A 23 -4.22 3.75 16.89
N ALA A 24 -4.51 5.03 17.11
CA ALA A 24 -4.43 6.05 16.07
C ALA A 24 -2.99 6.26 15.60
N ALA A 25 -2.01 6.20 16.51
CA ALA A 25 -0.59 6.29 16.18
C ALA A 25 -0.13 5.09 15.35
N GLU A 26 -0.54 3.88 15.70
CA GLU A 26 -0.28 2.66 14.91
C GLU A 26 -0.82 2.80 13.49
N LEU A 27 -2.09 3.22 13.35
CA LEU A 27 -2.71 3.42 12.05
C LEU A 27 -2.04 4.52 11.24
N ALA A 28 -1.54 5.58 11.88
CA ALA A 28 -0.79 6.63 11.20
C ALA A 28 0.55 6.09 10.65
N ALA A 29 1.25 5.24 11.41
CA ALA A 29 2.48 4.60 10.97
C ALA A 29 2.20 3.61 9.82
N GLU A 30 1.18 2.77 9.93
CA GLU A 30 0.75 1.85 8.85
C GLU A 30 0.40 2.63 7.56
N ASN A 31 -0.38 3.72 7.69
CA ASN A 31 -0.72 4.58 6.55
C ASN A 31 0.50 5.28 5.93
N ALA A 32 1.52 5.63 6.72
CA ALA A 32 2.74 6.22 6.19
C ALA A 32 3.48 5.22 5.29
N VAL A 33 3.62 3.96 5.72
CA VAL A 33 4.21 2.88 4.92
C VAL A 33 3.41 2.62 3.65
N LEU A 34 2.07 2.56 3.75
CA LEU A 34 1.21 2.36 2.57
C LEU A 34 1.34 3.49 1.55
N ARG A 35 1.52 4.74 2.00
CA ARG A 35 1.73 5.89 1.12
C ARG A 35 3.07 5.82 0.41
N GLU A 36 4.12 5.38 1.10
CA GLU A 36 5.44 5.16 0.50
C GLU A 36 5.38 4.07 -0.57
N GLN A 37 4.71 2.95 -0.28
CA GLN A 37 4.53 1.85 -1.23
C GLN A 37 3.66 2.23 -2.44
N ALA A 38 2.71 3.15 -2.26
CA ALA A 38 1.85 3.64 -3.33
C ALA A 38 2.52 4.66 -4.26
N ALA A 39 3.70 5.18 -3.89
CA ALA A 39 4.45 6.13 -4.68
C ALA A 39 5.04 5.48 -5.93
N TRP A 40 4.93 6.18 -7.05
CA TRP A 40 5.61 5.77 -8.29
C TRP A 40 7.10 6.05 -8.17
N GLN A 41 7.88 5.06 -8.56
CA GLN A 41 9.34 5.03 -8.56
C GLN A 41 9.84 4.94 -10.00
N PRO A 42 10.99 5.56 -10.33
CA PRO A 42 11.57 5.48 -11.67
C PRO A 42 12.06 4.06 -11.99
N ALA A 43 12.03 3.66 -13.26
CA ALA A 43 12.43 2.32 -13.67
C ALA A 43 13.89 1.95 -13.35
N GLY A 44 14.79 2.92 -13.23
CA GLY A 44 16.18 2.67 -12.84
C GLY A 44 16.35 2.06 -11.43
N THR A 45 15.29 2.07 -10.62
CA THR A 45 15.25 1.45 -9.29
C THR A 45 14.37 0.19 -9.24
N LEU A 46 14.06 -0.41 -10.39
CA LEU A 46 13.18 -1.56 -10.47
C LEU A 46 13.69 -2.70 -9.57
N PRO A 47 12.88 -3.18 -8.61
CA PRO A 47 13.25 -4.30 -7.78
C PRO A 47 13.20 -5.61 -8.59
N PRO A 48 13.74 -6.71 -8.04
CA PRO A 48 13.54 -8.04 -8.59
C PRO A 48 12.06 -8.34 -8.90
N VAL A 49 11.82 -9.04 -10.02
CA VAL A 49 10.51 -9.16 -10.68
C VAL A 49 9.55 -10.15 -9.96
N ASP A 50 10.02 -10.79 -8.90
CA ASP A 50 9.25 -11.61 -7.96
C ASP A 50 8.43 -10.79 -6.94
N ALA A 51 8.45 -9.46 -7.06
CA ALA A 51 7.56 -8.58 -6.30
C ALA A 51 6.21 -8.37 -7.00
N ASP A 52 5.13 -8.25 -6.22
CA ASP A 52 3.83 -7.78 -6.73
C ASP A 52 3.96 -6.31 -7.18
N LEU A 53 4.23 -6.09 -8.47
CA LEU A 53 4.51 -4.77 -9.04
C LEU A 53 3.45 -4.36 -10.06
N LEU A 54 3.09 -3.07 -10.00
CA LEU A 54 2.43 -2.37 -11.09
C LEU A 54 3.46 -1.52 -11.82
N VAL A 55 3.51 -1.60 -13.15
CA VAL A 55 4.46 -0.86 -13.97
C VAL A 55 3.75 0.01 -15.01
N LEU A 56 4.45 1.04 -15.45
CA LEU A 56 4.11 1.82 -16.64
C LEU A 56 5.12 1.47 -17.73
N LEU A 57 4.60 1.08 -18.89
CA LEU A 57 5.37 0.62 -20.04
C LEU A 57 5.25 1.67 -21.13
N GLU A 58 6.38 2.18 -21.63
CA GLU A 58 6.42 3.05 -22.80
C GLU A 58 6.59 2.20 -24.07
N MET A 59 5.74 2.48 -25.04
CA MET A 59 5.68 1.84 -26.34
C MET A 59 6.59 2.56 -27.33
N SER A 60 6.88 1.91 -28.47
CA SER A 60 7.71 2.51 -29.52
C SER A 60 7.11 3.77 -30.16
N ASP A 61 5.81 3.99 -30.02
CA ASP A 61 5.09 5.20 -30.45
C ASP A 61 5.09 6.31 -29.38
N GLY A 62 5.71 6.07 -28.22
CA GLY A 62 5.77 6.99 -27.08
C GLY A 62 4.53 6.97 -26.19
N GLU A 63 3.55 6.08 -26.43
CA GLU A 63 2.41 5.93 -25.55
C GLU A 63 2.75 5.11 -24.30
N VAL A 64 2.11 5.44 -23.17
CA VAL A 64 2.37 4.80 -21.88
C VAL A 64 1.16 4.01 -21.41
N TYR A 65 1.36 2.72 -21.17
CA TYR A 65 0.32 1.79 -20.76
C TYR A 65 0.61 1.14 -19.40
N PRO A 66 -0.43 0.88 -18.57
CA PRO A 66 -0.24 0.09 -17.37
C PRO A 66 0.02 -1.38 -17.70
N GLY A 67 0.95 -1.98 -16.97
CA GLY A 67 1.27 -3.39 -17.04
C GLY A 67 1.60 -3.97 -15.67
N PHE A 68 1.84 -5.27 -15.64
CA PHE A 68 2.28 -5.99 -14.46
C PHE A 68 3.34 -7.03 -14.83
N ALA A 69 4.12 -7.42 -13.83
CA ALA A 69 5.10 -8.49 -13.95
C ALA A 69 4.55 -9.75 -13.27
N ASP A 70 4.77 -10.90 -13.88
CA ASP A 70 4.52 -12.21 -13.29
C ASP A 70 5.77 -13.08 -13.47
N GLY A 71 6.56 -13.20 -12.40
CA GLY A 71 7.88 -13.80 -12.45
C GLY A 71 8.79 -13.05 -13.43
N GLU A 72 9.39 -13.73 -14.41
CA GLU A 72 10.28 -13.07 -15.39
C GLU A 72 9.55 -12.51 -16.63
N ARG A 73 8.22 -12.50 -16.64
CA ARG A 73 7.41 -12.11 -17.81
C ARG A 73 6.61 -10.84 -17.56
N TRP A 74 6.50 -10.04 -18.61
CA TRP A 74 5.79 -8.77 -18.60
C TRP A 74 4.47 -8.88 -19.35
N PHE A 75 3.43 -8.26 -18.82
CA PHE A 75 2.08 -8.24 -19.39
C PHE A 75 1.50 -6.84 -19.36
N TYR A 76 0.74 -6.46 -20.39
CA TYR A 76 -0.17 -5.33 -20.30
C TYR A 76 -1.32 -5.65 -19.34
N ALA A 77 -2.06 -4.63 -18.92
CA ALA A 77 -3.21 -4.79 -18.04
C ALA A 77 -4.33 -5.70 -18.60
N ASP A 78 -4.37 -5.95 -19.91
CA ASP A 78 -5.29 -6.88 -20.56
C ASP A 78 -4.78 -8.34 -20.60
N GLY A 79 -3.57 -8.60 -20.09
CA GLY A 79 -2.95 -9.92 -20.06
C GLY A 79 -2.18 -10.30 -21.32
N VAL A 80 -2.01 -9.39 -22.29
CA VAL A 80 -1.18 -9.64 -23.47
C VAL A 80 0.31 -9.56 -23.08
N PRO A 81 1.13 -10.58 -23.39
CA PRO A 81 2.55 -10.59 -23.05
C PRO A 81 3.33 -9.55 -23.84
N VAL A 82 4.36 -9.01 -23.20
CA VAL A 82 5.19 -7.94 -23.76
C VAL A 82 6.61 -8.43 -23.97
N THR A 83 7.12 -8.27 -25.20
CA THR A 83 8.44 -8.77 -25.61
C THR A 83 9.52 -7.70 -25.69
N SER A 84 9.14 -6.42 -25.84
CA SER A 84 10.06 -5.28 -25.79
C SER A 84 9.33 -4.07 -25.22
N VAL A 85 9.71 -3.66 -24.01
CA VAL A 85 9.19 -2.43 -23.38
C VAL A 85 10.27 -1.76 -22.58
N ASP A 86 10.26 -0.44 -22.63
CA ASP A 86 10.95 0.38 -21.67
C ASP A 86 9.97 0.61 -20.50
N VAL A 87 10.23 -0.05 -19.37
CA VAL A 87 9.56 0.32 -18.12
C VAL A 87 9.99 1.76 -17.83
N VAL A 88 9.03 2.66 -17.59
CA VAL A 88 9.32 4.06 -17.26
C VAL A 88 9.16 4.34 -15.77
N ALA A 89 8.19 3.68 -15.14
CA ALA A 89 7.96 3.78 -13.71
C ALA A 89 7.33 2.50 -13.15
N TRP A 90 7.48 2.29 -11.85
CA TRP A 90 6.92 1.16 -11.13
C TRP A 90 6.41 1.58 -9.75
N ARG A 91 5.55 0.77 -9.15
CA ARG A 91 5.21 0.83 -7.73
C ARG A 91 4.76 -0.54 -7.24
N HIS A 92 4.68 -0.72 -5.93
CA HIS A 92 4.09 -1.94 -5.40
C HIS A 92 2.58 -2.00 -5.69
N LEU A 93 2.09 -3.20 -5.97
CA LEU A 93 0.66 -3.46 -6.02
C LEU A 93 0.07 -3.10 -4.64
N PRO A 94 -1.04 -2.35 -4.57
CA PRO A 94 -1.68 -2.09 -3.30
C PRO A 94 -2.07 -3.41 -2.64
N PRO A 95 -1.89 -3.56 -1.32
CA PRO A 95 -2.37 -4.75 -0.63
C PRO A 95 -3.88 -4.92 -0.88
N ALA A 96 -4.33 -6.17 -0.96
CA ALA A 96 -5.75 -6.47 -1.11
C ALA A 96 -6.55 -5.72 -0.05
N ARG A 97 -7.67 -5.09 -0.46
CA ARG A 97 -8.57 -4.45 0.52
C ARG A 97 -8.99 -5.53 1.52
N LYS A 98 -8.66 -5.32 2.79
CA LYS A 98 -9.26 -6.08 3.89
C LYS A 98 -10.75 -5.71 3.89
N GLN A 99 -11.58 -6.58 3.33
CA GLN A 99 -13.03 -6.44 3.43
C GLN A 99 -13.40 -6.57 4.91
N PRO A 100 -14.22 -5.67 5.49
CA PRO A 100 -14.68 -5.87 6.85
C PRO A 100 -15.41 -7.22 6.91
N ALA A 101 -15.12 -8.01 7.94
CA ALA A 101 -15.88 -9.23 8.21
C ALA A 101 -17.37 -8.85 8.29
N ALA A 102 -18.18 -9.56 7.51
CA ALA A 102 -19.63 -9.36 7.43
C ALA A 102 -20.31 -9.63 8.78
#